data_AF-A0A941DR08-F1
#
_entry.id   AF-A0A941DR08-F1
#
_cell.length_a   1.000
_cell.length_b   1.000
_cell.length_c   1.000
_cell.angle_alpha   90.00
_cell.angle_beta   90.00
_cell.angle_gamma   90.00
#
_symmetry.space_group_name_H-M   'P 1'
#
loop_
_entity.id
_entity.type
_entity.pdbx_description
1 polymer ?
#
loop_
_entity_poly.entity_id
_entity_poly.type
_entity_poly.pdbx_seq_one_letter_code
_entity_poly.pdbx_strand_id
1 'polypeptide(L)'
;IGVPVVLKHIVDSLTLAPGDPAAVMVLPVSLLLAYGALRLSTTAFTELREFVFIRVTQRAVRTIALQVFRHLHALSLRFHLNRQTGGVTRDIERGTRAVSSLVSFALFSIVPTLLEIVLVLIYLSTHYDIWFSIITFSALV
;
A
#
# COMPACT_ATOMS: atom_id res chain seq x y z
N ILE A 1 -1.65 6.23 8.86
CA ILE A 1 -1.44 6.71 10.27
C ILE A 1 -1.50 8.23 10.43
N GLY A 2 -0.77 9.02 9.63
CA GLY A 2 -0.72 10.49 9.82
C GLY A 2 -2.09 11.20 9.75
N VAL A 3 -3.00 10.69 8.92
CA VAL A 3 -4.33 11.26 8.70
C VAL A 3 -5.22 11.21 9.95
N PRO A 4 -5.45 10.04 10.59
CA PRO A 4 -6.16 9.99 11.87
C PRO A 4 -5.56 10.91 12.95
N VAL A 5 -4.23 11.01 13.01
CA VAL A 5 -3.54 11.87 13.99
C VAL A 5 -3.80 13.33 13.70
N VAL A 6 -3.67 13.78 12.46
CA VAL A 6 -3.95 15.17 12.08
C VAL A 6 -5.44 15.50 12.29
N LEU A 7 -6.35 14.57 11.97
CA LEU A 7 -7.78 14.74 12.24
C LEU A 7 -8.06 14.95 13.73
N LYS A 8 -7.43 14.13 14.59
CA LYS A 8 -7.51 14.29 16.05
C LYS A 8 -7.11 15.71 16.47
N HIS A 9 -5.95 16.19 16.03
CA HIS A 9 -5.48 17.54 16.39
C HIS A 9 -6.42 18.65 15.89
N ILE A 10 -6.99 18.50 14.70
CA ILE A 10 -7.95 19.46 14.16
C ILE A 10 -9.23 19.46 15.00
N VAL A 11 -9.78 18.28 15.32
CA VAL A 11 -10.98 18.15 16.17
C VAL A 11 -10.71 18.72 17.56
N ASP A 12 -9.59 18.37 18.19
CA ASP A 12 -9.20 18.87 19.51
C ASP A 12 -9.07 20.40 19.51
N SER A 13 -8.56 21.01 18.44
CA SER A 13 -8.44 22.47 18.28
C SER A 13 -9.77 23.20 18.09
N LEU A 14 -10.84 22.48 17.75
CA LEU A 14 -12.18 23.02 17.51
C LEU A 14 -13.10 22.90 18.75
N THR A 15 -12.57 22.43 19.87
CA THR A 15 -13.28 22.40 21.17
C THR A 15 -13.28 23.79 21.81
N LEU A 16 -14.09 24.71 21.26
CA LEU A 16 -14.30 26.06 21.83
C LEU A 16 -15.36 26.02 22.95
N ALA A 17 -15.28 26.97 23.89
CA ALA A 17 -16.15 27.03 25.07
C ALA A 17 -17.65 27.07 24.70
N PRO A 18 -18.51 26.33 25.42
CA PRO A 18 -19.94 26.28 25.12
C PRO A 18 -20.61 27.64 25.35
N GLY A 19 -21.14 28.26 24.29
CA GLY A 19 -21.96 29.48 24.39
C GLY A 19 -21.72 30.58 23.34
N ASP A 20 -20.72 30.45 22.47
CA ASP A 20 -20.43 31.49 21.46
C ASP A 20 -21.31 31.31 20.18
N PRO A 21 -22.13 32.31 19.79
CA PRO A 21 -22.96 32.25 18.58
C PRO A 21 -22.16 32.06 17.29
N ALA A 22 -20.90 32.51 17.25
CA ALA A 22 -20.03 32.32 16.09
C ALA A 22 -19.58 30.85 15.92
N ALA A 23 -19.55 30.07 17.00
CA ALA A 23 -19.13 28.67 16.97
C ALA A 23 -20.12 27.77 16.23
N VAL A 24 -21.41 28.12 16.15
CA VAL A 24 -22.47 27.25 15.60
C VAL A 24 -22.34 27.05 14.08
N MET A 25 -21.78 28.02 13.34
CA MET A 25 -21.55 27.91 11.89
C MET A 25 -20.08 27.69 11.50
N VAL A 26 -19.13 28.21 12.27
CA VAL A 26 -17.70 28.09 11.95
C VAL A 26 -17.18 26.67 12.21
N LEU A 27 -17.68 25.96 13.24
CA LEU A 27 -17.30 24.57 13.51
C LEU A 27 -17.65 23.61 12.36
N PRO A 28 -18.90 23.54 11.87
CA PRO A 28 -19.27 22.59 10.83
C PRO A 28 -18.50 22.83 9.52
N VAL A 29 -18.33 24.09 9.12
CA VAL A 29 -17.64 24.45 7.87
C VAL A 29 -16.14 24.14 7.96
N SER A 30 -15.50 24.49 9.09
CA SER A 30 -14.07 24.19 9.29
C SER A 30 -13.79 22.70 9.39
N LEU A 31 -14.62 21.91 10.09
CA LEU A 31 -14.52 20.45 10.11
C LEU A 31 -14.69 19.84 8.72
N LEU A 32 -15.64 20.34 7.93
CA LEU A 32 -15.92 19.82 6.60
C LEU A 32 -14.78 20.12 5.62
N LEU A 33 -14.21 21.34 5.67
CA LEU A 33 -13.02 21.70 4.91
C LEU A 33 -11.79 20.92 5.35
N ALA A 34 -11.57 20.78 6.66
CA ALA A 34 -10.46 20.01 7.20
C ALA A 34 -10.53 18.54 6.79
N TYR A 35 -11.67 17.88 6.98
CA TYR A 35 -11.89 16.51 6.55
C TYR A 35 -11.73 16.38 5.03
N GLY A 36 -12.25 17.33 4.24
CA GLY A 36 -12.08 17.36 2.79
C GLY A 36 -10.60 17.44 2.37
N ALA A 37 -9.84 18.37 2.95
CA ALA A 37 -8.41 18.51 2.70
C ALA A 37 -7.63 17.26 3.13
N LEU A 38 -7.98 16.67 4.26
CA LEU A 38 -7.36 15.46 4.78
C LEU A 38 -7.61 14.26 3.86
N ARG A 39 -8.84 14.14 3.34
CA ARG A 39 -9.23 13.08 2.39
C ARG A 39 -8.55 13.25 1.04
N LEU A 40 -8.46 14.48 0.54
CA LEU A 40 -7.69 14.76 -0.68
C LEU A 40 -6.20 14.43 -0.47
N SER A 41 -5.65 14.78 0.69
CA SER A 41 -4.26 14.46 1.05
C SER A 41 -4.04 12.94 1.12
N THR A 42 -4.95 12.16 1.74
CA THR A 42 -4.83 10.69 1.74
C THR A 42 -4.73 10.12 0.34
N THR A 43 -5.60 10.56 -0.57
CA THR A 43 -5.62 10.08 -1.94
C THR A 43 -4.33 10.50 -2.65
N ALA A 44 -3.94 11.78 -2.55
CA ALA A 44 -2.74 12.29 -3.18
C ALA A 44 -1.46 11.56 -2.72
N PHE A 45 -1.31 11.29 -1.41
CA PHE A 45 -0.17 10.52 -0.90
C PHE A 45 -0.19 9.05 -1.35
N THR A 46 -1.38 8.47 -1.50
CA THR A 46 -1.54 7.10 -2.01
C THR A 46 -1.10 7.03 -3.47
N GLU A 47 -1.58 7.94 -4.31
CA GLU A 47 -1.18 8.06 -5.72
C GLU A 47 0.32 8.36 -5.87
N LEU A 48 0.86 9.27 -5.05
CA LEU A 48 2.28 9.60 -5.06
C LEU A 48 3.13 8.38 -4.70
N ARG A 49 2.72 7.60 -3.70
CA ARG A 49 3.38 6.34 -3.35
C ARG A 49 3.36 5.41 -4.55
N GLU A 50 2.21 5.19 -5.18
CA GLU A 50 2.12 4.33 -6.37
C GLU A 50 3.02 4.81 -7.50
N PHE A 51 3.06 6.11 -7.74
CA PHE A 51 3.92 6.75 -8.73
C PHE A 51 5.42 6.55 -8.42
N VAL A 52 5.83 6.71 -7.16
CA VAL A 52 7.22 6.48 -6.73
C VAL A 52 7.61 5.01 -6.94
N PHE A 53 6.71 4.09 -6.60
CA PHE A 53 6.98 2.67 -6.65
C PHE A 53 6.87 2.06 -8.06
N ILE A 54 6.21 2.72 -9.02
CA ILE A 54 6.07 2.21 -10.39
C ILE A 54 7.42 1.85 -11.04
N ARG A 55 8.47 2.61 -10.74
CA ARG A 55 9.84 2.36 -11.24
C ARG A 55 10.39 1.03 -10.71
N VAL A 56 10.10 0.71 -9.46
CA VAL A 56 10.50 -0.54 -8.80
C VAL A 56 9.75 -1.72 -9.42
N THR A 57 8.43 -1.61 -9.62
CA THR A 57 7.63 -2.66 -10.30
C THR A 57 8.16 -2.96 -11.67
N GLN A 58 8.32 -1.91 -12.50
CA GLN A 58 8.73 -2.07 -13.89
C GLN A 58 10.13 -2.68 -13.97
N ARG A 59 11.04 -2.32 -13.06
CA ARG A 59 12.36 -2.94 -12.96
C ARG A 59 12.29 -4.41 -12.52
N ALA A 60 11.47 -4.74 -11.53
CA ALA A 60 11.27 -6.11 -11.08
C ALA A 60 10.70 -7.00 -12.19
N VAL A 61 9.62 -6.56 -12.84
CA VAL A 61 8.99 -7.23 -14.00
C VAL A 61 10.01 -7.45 -15.11
N ARG A 62 10.75 -6.41 -15.51
CA ARG A 62 11.79 -6.49 -16.55
C ARG A 62 12.87 -7.51 -16.19
N THR A 63 13.30 -7.54 -14.93
CA THR A 63 14.35 -8.45 -14.47
C THR A 63 13.89 -9.90 -14.54
N ILE A 64 12.68 -10.18 -14.06
CA ILE A 64 12.07 -11.52 -14.10
C ILE A 64 11.87 -11.97 -15.55
N ALA A 65 11.32 -11.10 -16.41
CA ALA A 65 11.11 -11.41 -17.82
C ALA A 65 12.43 -11.75 -18.54
N LEU A 66 13.48 -10.96 -18.32
CA LEU A 66 14.81 -11.23 -18.91
C LEU A 66 15.45 -12.51 -18.38
N GLN A 67 15.29 -12.80 -17.08
CA GLN A 67 15.84 -14.00 -16.47
C GLN A 67 15.18 -15.26 -17.03
N VAL A 68 13.86 -15.25 -17.18
CA VAL A 68 13.13 -16.36 -17.81
C VAL A 68 13.50 -16.48 -19.28
N PHE A 69 13.55 -15.37 -20.03
CA PHE A 69 13.97 -15.39 -21.44
C PHE A 69 15.36 -16.01 -21.64
N ARG A 70 16.34 -15.62 -20.81
CA ARG A 70 17.70 -16.17 -20.85
C ARG A 70 17.73 -17.65 -20.49
N HIS A 71 17.00 -18.06 -19.45
CA HIS A 71 16.92 -19.46 -19.05
C HIS A 71 16.37 -20.34 -20.19
N LEU A 72 15.41 -19.81 -20.94
CA LEU A 72 14.82 -20.52 -22.06
C LEU A 72 15.76 -20.68 -23.25
N HIS A 73 16.51 -19.62 -23.58
CA HIS A 73 17.53 -19.69 -24.62
C HIS A 73 18.69 -20.64 -24.28
N ALA A 74 18.90 -20.94 -22.99
CA ALA A 74 19.94 -21.85 -22.52
C ALA A 74 19.50 -23.32 -22.50
N LEU A 75 18.25 -23.64 -22.81
CA LEU A 75 17.76 -25.02 -22.83
C LEU A 75 18.26 -25.77 -24.07
N SER A 76 18.33 -27.10 -23.96
CA SER A 76 18.86 -27.95 -25.03
C SER A 76 18.02 -27.87 -26.31
N LEU A 77 18.65 -28.06 -27.47
CA LEU A 77 17.93 -28.12 -28.74
C LEU A 77 16.84 -29.22 -28.75
N ARG A 78 17.07 -30.33 -28.04
CA ARG A 78 16.07 -31.39 -27.83
C ARG A 78 14.82 -30.89 -27.08
N PHE A 79 14.99 -29.97 -26.12
CA PHE A 79 13.86 -29.31 -25.45
C PHE A 79 13.05 -28.45 -26.43
N HIS A 80 13.74 -27.70 -27.30
CA HIS A 80 13.10 -26.85 -28.30
C HIS A 80 12.43 -27.64 -29.44
N LEU A 81 12.96 -28.81 -29.81
CA LEU A 81 12.42 -29.66 -30.89
C LEU A 81 11.28 -30.58 -30.45
N ASN A 82 11.26 -31.03 -29.19
CA ASN A 82 10.25 -31.99 -28.69
C ASN A 82 8.93 -31.33 -28.25
N ARG A 83 8.81 -30.01 -28.34
CA ARG A 83 7.64 -29.27 -27.84
C ARG A 83 7.20 -28.26 -28.87
N GLN A 84 5.90 -28.14 -29.09
CA GLN A 84 5.34 -27.10 -29.94
C GLN A 84 5.75 -25.73 -29.36
N THR A 85 6.47 -24.94 -30.15
CA THR A 85 7.01 -23.63 -29.75
C THR A 85 5.92 -22.73 -29.18
N GLY A 86 4.69 -22.82 -29.71
CA GLY A 86 3.52 -22.10 -29.22
C GLY A 86 3.06 -22.52 -27.82
N GLY A 87 3.04 -23.82 -27.49
CA GLY A 87 2.65 -24.31 -26.17
C GLY A 87 3.65 -23.92 -25.08
N VAL A 88 4.95 -24.09 -25.38
CA VAL A 88 6.04 -23.68 -24.49
C VAL A 88 6.00 -22.17 -24.25
N THR A 89 5.88 -21.37 -25.31
CA THR A 89 5.75 -19.91 -25.20
C THR A 89 4.57 -19.51 -24.32
N ARG A 90 3.41 -20.18 -24.46
CA ARG A 90 2.21 -19.88 -23.68
C ARG A 90 2.33 -20.24 -22.21
N ASP A 91 3.05 -21.31 -21.88
CA ASP A 91 3.30 -21.72 -20.49
C ASP A 91 4.32 -20.80 -19.82
N ILE A 92 5.34 -20.36 -20.56
CA ILE A 92 6.31 -19.36 -20.12
C ILE A 92 5.63 -18.01 -19.89
N GLU A 93 4.82 -17.56 -20.83
CA GLU A 93 4.15 -16.27 -20.74
C GLU A 93 3.17 -16.26 -19.55
N ARG A 94 2.50 -17.40 -19.28
CA ARG A 94 1.67 -17.57 -18.08
C ARG A 94 2.51 -17.63 -16.80
N GLY A 95 3.61 -18.38 -16.79
CA GLY A 95 4.50 -18.52 -15.64
C GLY A 95 5.22 -17.22 -15.26
N THR A 96 5.74 -16.48 -16.24
CA THR A 96 6.38 -15.17 -16.03
C THR A 96 5.40 -14.14 -15.50
N ARG A 97 4.19 -14.08 -16.05
CA ARG A 97 3.11 -13.22 -15.52
C ARG A 97 2.74 -13.59 -14.09
N ALA A 98 2.63 -14.88 -13.78
CA ALA A 98 2.34 -15.33 -12.41
C ALA A 98 3.44 -14.92 -11.43
N VAL A 99 4.71 -15.19 -11.74
CA VAL A 99 5.85 -14.79 -10.88
C VAL A 99 5.93 -13.27 -10.72
N SER A 100 5.76 -12.53 -11.82
CA SER A 100 5.74 -11.06 -11.79
C SER A 100 4.59 -10.53 -10.94
N SER A 101 3.42 -11.16 -11.01
CA SER A 101 2.25 -10.80 -10.20
C SER A 101 2.51 -11.07 -8.72
N LEU A 102 3.09 -12.23 -8.37
CA LEU A 102 3.44 -12.57 -6.98
C LEU A 102 4.48 -11.62 -6.38
N VAL A 103 5.54 -11.31 -7.13
CA VAL A 103 6.58 -10.36 -6.69
C VAL A 103 6.00 -8.96 -6.53
N SER A 104 5.14 -8.54 -7.46
CA SER A 104 4.44 -7.25 -7.34
C SER A 104 3.53 -7.24 -6.12
N PHE A 105 2.71 -8.28 -5.91
CA PHE A 105 1.85 -8.39 -4.74
C PHE A 105 2.64 -8.32 -3.42
N ALA A 106 3.78 -9.02 -3.35
CA ALA A 106 4.64 -8.95 -2.18
C ALA A 106 5.17 -7.52 -1.92
N LEU A 107 5.64 -6.84 -2.97
CA LEU A 107 6.21 -5.49 -2.85
C LEU A 107 5.16 -4.38 -2.61
N PHE A 108 3.95 -4.52 -3.14
CA PHE A 108 2.91 -3.48 -3.11
C PHE A 108 1.86 -3.69 -2.04
N SER A 109 1.60 -4.93 -1.66
CA SER A 109 0.59 -5.25 -0.66
C SER A 109 1.27 -5.67 0.64
N ILE A 110 2.09 -6.72 0.60
CA ILE A 110 2.64 -7.30 1.84
C ILE A 110 3.58 -6.33 2.56
N VAL A 111 4.60 -5.80 1.86
CA VAL A 111 5.61 -4.93 2.48
C VAL A 111 4.98 -3.64 3.04
N PRO A 112 4.15 -2.87 2.31
CA PRO A 112 3.53 -1.66 2.85
C PRO A 112 2.56 -1.96 3.98
N THR A 113 1.81 -3.06 3.91
CA THR A 113 0.88 -3.47 4.97
C THR A 113 1.61 -3.81 6.26
N LEU A 114 2.72 -4.56 6.17
CA LEU A 114 3.56 -4.86 7.34
C LEU A 114 4.12 -3.59 7.97
N LEU A 115 4.62 -2.65 7.15
CA LEU A 115 5.13 -1.38 7.64
C LEU A 115 4.04 -0.54 8.31
N GLU A 116 2.83 -0.51 7.74
CA GLU A 116 1.68 0.18 8.33
C GLU A 116 1.27 -0.45 9.66
N ILE A 117 1.17 -1.78 9.75
CA ILE A 117 0.87 -2.49 11.01
C ILE A 117 1.89 -2.15 12.08
N VAL A 118 3.19 -2.26 11.76
CA VAL A 118 4.27 -1.95 12.73
C VAL A 118 4.15 -0.52 13.23
N LEU A 119 3.97 0.45 12.34
CA LEU A 119 3.82 1.84 12.73
C LEU A 119 2.54 2.09 13.57
N VAL A 120 1.42 1.42 13.26
CA VAL A 120 0.18 1.51 14.05
C VAL A 120 0.41 0.97 15.46
N LEU A 121 1.02 -0.22 15.59
CA LEU A 121 1.29 -0.84 16.87
C LEU A 121 2.24 -0.01 17.73
N ILE A 122 3.28 0.57 17.13
CA ILE A 122 4.19 1.49 17.83
C ILE A 122 3.43 2.74 18.30
N TYR A 123 2.60 3.33 17.45
CA TYR A 123 1.82 4.52 17.80
C TYR A 123 0.85 4.24 18.95
N LEU A 124 0.09 3.14 18.90
CA LEU A 124 -0.83 2.76 19.97
C LEU A 124 -0.10 2.47 21.28
N SER A 125 1.03 1.75 21.24
CA SER A 125 1.80 1.42 22.44
C SER A 125 2.42 2.64 23.14
N THR A 126 2.74 3.69 22.38
CA THR A 126 3.37 4.91 22.93
C THR A 126 2.36 5.97 23.38
N HIS A 127 1.17 6.03 22.77
CA HIS A 127 0.18 7.08 23.02
C HIS A 127 -1.09 6.59 23.77
N TYR A 128 -1.32 5.29 23.84
CA TYR A 128 -2.48 4.67 24.47
C TYR A 128 -2.05 3.54 25.41
N ASP A 129 -3.00 3.02 26.18
CA ASP A 129 -2.76 1.83 27.02
C ASP A 129 -2.36 0.63 26.15
N ILE A 130 -1.44 -0.19 26.66
CA ILE A 130 -0.87 -1.36 25.99
C ILE A 130 -1.96 -2.33 25.49
N TRP A 131 -3.10 -2.36 26.18
CA TRP A 131 -4.26 -3.17 25.81
C TRP A 131 -4.80 -2.85 24.40
N PHE A 132 -4.73 -1.60 23.94
CA PHE A 132 -5.17 -1.24 22.58
C PHE A 132 -4.31 -1.89 21.50
N SER A 133 -2.99 -1.97 21.72
CA SER A 133 -2.06 -2.65 20.82
C SER A 133 -2.29 -4.16 20.81
N ILE A 134 -2.52 -4.76 21.99
CA ILE A 134 -2.80 -6.20 22.13
C ILE A 134 -4.08 -6.58 21.41
N ILE A 135 -5.17 -5.83 21.62
CA ILE A 135 -6.46 -6.09 20.96
C ILE A 135 -6.31 -5.95 19.44
N THR A 136 -5.67 -4.89 18.97
CA THR A 136 -5.45 -4.65 17.53
C THR A 136 -4.62 -5.78 16.90
N PHE A 137 -3.56 -6.23 17.56
CA PHE A 137 -2.74 -7.34 17.07
C PHE A 137 -3.53 -8.66 17.07
N SER A 138 -4.28 -8.95 18.14
CA SER A 138 -5.11 -10.16 18.22
C SER A 138 -6.24 -10.21 17.20
N ALA A 139 -6.77 -9.06 16.77
CA ALA A 139 -7.78 -9.00 15.72
C ALA A 139 -7.21 -9.26 14.31
N LEU A 140 -5.88 -9.15 14.14
CA LEU A 140 -5.19 -9.32 12.87
C LEU A 140 -4.72 -10.77 12.64
N VAL A 141 -4.56 -11.54 13.71
CA VAL A 141 -4.11 -12.95 13.73
C VAL A 141 -5.33 -13.88 13.68
#